data_AF-A0A1N7B8V7-F1
#
_entry.id   AF-A0A1N7B8V7-F1
#
_cell.length_a   1.000
_cell.length_b   1.000
_cell.length_c   1.000
_cell.angle_alpha   90.00
_cell.angle_beta   90.00
_cell.angle_gamma   90.00
#
_symmetry.space_group_name_H-M   'P 1'
#
loop_
_entity.id
_entity.type
_entity.pdbx_description
1 polymer ?
#
loop_
_entity_poly.entity_id
_entity_poly.type
_entity_poly.pdbx_seq_one_letter_code
_entity_poly.pdbx_strand_id
1 'polypeptide(L)' 'MVNSNLLRDVTVNVTAGILIILFGRWLGATIAGGIDGFGIVVFAFVYLVSLFAGVYVIVRALGNLVEDVVRNEVAQ' A
#
# COMPACT_ATOMS: atom_id res chain seq x y z
N MET A 1 -3.31 5.47 -26.03
CA MET A 1 -2.17 6.08 -25.31
C MET A 1 -2.52 6.15 -23.83
N VAL A 2 -1.68 5.62 -22.94
CA VAL A 2 -1.95 5.64 -21.49
C VAL A 2 -1.87 7.07 -20.94
N ASN A 3 -2.84 7.45 -20.10
CA ASN A 3 -2.91 8.79 -19.54
C ASN A 3 -1.74 9.07 -18.57
N SER A 4 -0.93 10.08 -18.85
CA SER A 4 0.25 10.45 -18.06
C SER A 4 -0.07 10.91 -16.64
N ASN A 5 -1.23 11.56 -16.44
CA ASN A 5 -1.70 11.96 -15.12
C ASN A 5 -2.11 10.72 -14.30
N LEU A 6 -2.76 9.74 -14.94
CA LEU A 6 -3.10 8.48 -14.30
C LEU A 6 -1.86 7.68 -13.89
N LEU A 7 -0.84 7.61 -14.75
CA LEU A 7 0.43 6.94 -14.42
C LEU A 7 1.12 7.59 -13.21
N ARG A 8 1.06 8.93 -13.12
CA ARG A 8 1.58 9.65 -11.95
C ARG A 8 0.79 9.29 -10.69
N ASP A 9 -0.53 9.30 -10.75
CA ASP A 9 -1.39 8.97 -9.61
C ASP A 9 -1.18 7.52 -9.15
N VAL A 10 -1.04 6.58 -10.08
CA VAL A 10 -0.71 5.18 -9.79
C VAL A 10 0.64 5.10 -9.08
N THR A 11 1.65 5.81 -9.58
CA THR A 11 2.99 5.83 -8.97
C THR A 11 2.94 6.38 -7.54
N VAL A 12 2.20 7.47 -7.32
CA VAL A 12 2.02 8.08 -6.00
C VAL A 12 1.31 7.11 -5.05
N ASN A 13 0.24 6.47 -5.50
CA ASN A 13 -0.50 5.52 -4.68
C ASN A 13 0.31 4.27 -4.35
N VAL A 14 1.07 3.74 -5.31
CA VAL A 14 1.98 2.60 -5.08
C VAL A 14 3.05 2.97 -4.05
N THR A 15 3.65 4.16 -4.20
CA THR A 15 4.63 4.68 -3.24
C THR A 15 4.01 4.85 -1.85
N ALA A 16 2.80 5.41 -1.76
CA ALA A 16 2.08 5.55 -0.50
C ALA A 16 1.79 4.19 0.15
N GLY A 17 1.36 3.20 -0.64
CA GLY A 17 1.14 1.84 -0.16
C GLY A 17 2.41 1.21 0.42
N ILE A 18 3.55 1.36 -0.26
CA ILE A 18 4.86 0.90 0.26
C ILE A 18 5.21 1.62 1.56
N LEU A 19 5.03 2.94 1.62
CA LEU A 19 5.31 3.73 2.82
C LEU A 19 4.43 3.33 4.00
N ILE A 20 3.15 3.01 3.78
CA ILE A 20 2.25 2.50 4.83
C ILE A 20 2.81 1.19 5.43
N ILE A 21 3.26 0.27 4.58
CA ILE A 21 3.83 -1.02 5.02
C ILE A 21 5.09 -0.80 5.85
N LEU A 22 6.00 0.04 5.36
CA LEU A 22 7.25 0.36 6.05
C LEU A 22 7.00 1.08 7.38
N PHE A 23 6.04 2.01 7.39
CA PHE A 23 5.64 2.73 8.59
C PHE A 23 5.04 1.80 9.64
N GLY A 24 4.15 0.88 9.25
CA GLY A 24 3.59 -0.10 10.17
C GLY A 24 4.65 -1.01 10.79
N ARG A 25 5.63 -1.45 9.98
CA ARG A 25 6.77 -2.22 10.47
C ARG A 25 7.60 -1.42 11.48
N TRP A 26 7.89 -0.16 11.18
CA TRP A 26 8.64 0.73 12.07
C TRP A 26 7.90 0.97 13.38
N LEU A 27 6.61 1.37 13.29
CA LEU A 27 5.78 1.67 14.45
C LEU A 27 5.58 0.45 15.34
N GLY A 28 5.34 -0.72 14.74
CA GLY A 28 5.28 -1.97 15.47
C GLY A 28 6.58 -2.26 16.22
N ALA A 29 7.74 -2.02 15.60
CA ALA A 29 9.04 -2.31 16.20
C ALA A 29 9.35 -1.36 17.37
N THR A 30 8.98 -0.08 17.23
CA THR A 30 9.07 0.90 18.31
C THR A 30 8.24 0.48 19.53
N ILE A 31 7.03 -0.02 19.32
CA ILE A 31 6.17 -0.48 20.43
C ILE A 31 6.70 -1.78 21.03
N ALA A 32 7.22 -2.70 20.20
CA ALA A 32 7.80 -3.96 20.67
C ALA A 32 8.96 -3.77 21.63
N GLY A 33 9.82 -2.78 21.37
CA GLY A 33 10.95 -2.46 22.24
C GLY A 33 10.58 -1.78 23.56
N GLY A 34 9.32 -1.34 23.73
CA GLY A 34 8.85 -0.62 24.92
C GLY A 34 8.03 -1.46 25.89
N ILE A 35 7.56 -2.65 25.50
CA ILE A 35 6.65 -3.49 26.31
C ILE A 35 7.14 -4.94 26.31
N ASP A 36 7.77 -5.38 27.40
CA ASP A 36 8.27 -6.75 27.54
C ASP A 36 7.13 -7.79 27.39
N GLY A 37 7.35 -8.79 26.53
CA GLY A 37 6.45 -9.92 26.30
C GLY A 37 5.21 -9.65 25.43
N PHE A 38 4.49 -8.55 25.66
CA PHE A 38 3.29 -8.18 24.87
C PHE A 38 3.64 -7.38 23.59
N GLY A 39 4.80 -6.73 23.56
CA GLY A 39 5.25 -5.92 22.45
C GLY A 39 5.32 -6.66 21.10
N ILE A 40 5.61 -7.97 21.12
CA ILE A 40 5.65 -8.80 19.91
C ILE A 40 4.26 -8.98 19.27
N VAL A 41 3.21 -9.07 20.09
CA VAL A 41 1.82 -9.21 19.64
C VAL A 41 1.36 -7.92 18.99
N VAL A 42 1.70 -6.78 19.61
CA VAL A 42 1.40 -5.45 19.05
C VAL A 42 2.18 -5.21 17.76
N PHE A 43 3.46 -5.59 17.70
CA PHE A 43 4.24 -5.56 16.47
C PHE A 43 3.55 -6.34 15.35
N ALA A 44 3.20 -7.60 15.62
CA ALA A 44 2.57 -8.46 14.62
C ALA A 44 1.26 -7.85 14.13
N PHE A 45 0.43 -7.34 15.04
CA PHE A 45 -0.85 -6.73 14.69
C PHE A 45 -0.69 -5.46 13.86
N VAL A 46 0.14 -4.52 14.31
CA VAL A 46 0.38 -3.25 13.59
C VAL A 46 0.97 -3.52 12.22
N TYR A 47 1.97 -4.39 12.14
CA TYR A 47 2.60 -4.73 10.86
C TYR A 47 1.61 -5.37 9.90
N LEU A 48 0.77 -6.29 10.38
CA LEU A 48 -0.23 -6.98 9.57
C LEU A 48 -1.31 -6.02 9.06
N VAL A 49 -1.83 -5.12 9.90
CA VAL A 49 -2.82 -4.10 9.49
C VAL A 49 -2.23 -3.18 8.43
N SER A 50 -1.00 -2.71 8.63
CA SER A 50 -0.33 -1.86 7.65
C SER A 50 0.00 -2.61 6.35
N LEU A 51 0.31 -3.91 6.43
CA LEU A 51 0.49 -4.76 5.26
C LEU A 51 -0.81 -4.81 4.44
N PHE A 52 -1.94 -5.12 5.08
CA PHE A 52 -3.24 -5.14 4.41
C PHE A 52 -3.61 -3.79 3.80
N ALA A 53 -3.44 -2.70 4.55
CA ALA A 53 -3.75 -1.35 4.08
C ALA A 53 -2.87 -0.96 2.89
N GLY A 54 -1.56 -1.18 2.96
CA GLY A 54 -0.63 -0.83 1.89
C GLY A 54 -0.86 -1.66 0.63
N VAL A 55 -1.06 -2.97 0.77
CA VAL A 55 -1.40 -3.85 -0.37
C VAL A 55 -2.73 -3.43 -1.00
N TYR A 56 -3.76 -3.11 -0.20
CA TYR A 56 -5.04 -2.64 -0.72
C TYR A 56 -4.89 -1.37 -1.57
N VAL A 57 -4.11 -0.39 -1.10
CA VAL A 57 -3.85 0.85 -1.86
C VAL A 57 -3.14 0.56 -3.19
N ILE A 58 -2.12 -0.31 -3.18
CA ILE A 58 -1.37 -0.71 -4.38
C ILE A 58 -2.30 -1.41 -5.38
N VAL A 59 -3.05 -2.42 -4.94
CA VAL A 59 -3.94 -3.20 -5.81
C VAL A 59 -5.03 -2.32 -6.40
N ARG A 60 -5.60 -1.41 -5.62
CA ARG A 60 -6.61 -0.46 -6.13
C ARG A 60 -6.04 0.49 -7.18
N ALA A 61 -4.83 1.00 -6.97
CA ALA A 61 -4.17 1.86 -7.95
C ALA A 61 -3.90 1.12 -9.27
N LEU A 62 -3.39 -0.11 -9.19
CA LEU A 62 -3.17 -0.96 -10.36
C LEU A 62 -4.48 -1.33 -11.06
N GLY A 63 -5.56 -1.59 -10.31
CA GLY A 63 -6.89 -1.83 -10.85
C GLY A 63 -7.38 -0.66 -11.70
N ASN A 64 -7.25 0.58 -11.20
CA ASN A 64 -7.61 1.78 -11.96
C ASN A 64 -6.79 1.92 -13.25
N LEU A 65 -5.49 1.58 -13.21
CA LEU A 65 -4.64 1.60 -14.39
C LEU A 65 -5.10 0.57 -15.44
N VAL A 66 -5.40 -0.65 -14.99
CA VAL A 66 -5.89 -1.72 -15.87
C VAL A 66 -7.24 -1.35 -16.48
N GLU A 67 -8.16 -0.78 -15.69
CA GLU A 67 -9.46 -0.30 -16.20
C GLU A 67 -9.29 0.77 -17.30
N ASP A 68 -8.36 1.70 -17.15
CA ASP A 68 -8.10 2.72 -18.17
C ASP A 68 -7.49 2.11 -19.44
N VAL A 69 -6.53 1.20 -19.30
CA VAL A 69 -5.94 0.48 -20.44
C VAL A 69 -7.02 -0.28 -21.21
N VAL A 70 -7.86 -1.07 -20.50
CA VAL A 70 -8.94 -1.84 -21.13
C VAL A 70 -9.97 -0.93 -21.80
N ARG A 71 -10.38 0.17 -21.17
CA ARG A 71 -11.31 1.14 -21.78
C ARG A 71 -10.74 1.75 -23.07
N ASN A 72 -9.45 2.06 -23.08
CA ASN A 72 -8.78 2.62 -24.24
C ASN A 72 -8.65 1.60 -25.38
N GLU A 73 -8.46 0.31 -25.07
CA GLU A 73 -8.41 -0.74 -26.11
C GLU A 73 -9.78 -1.10 -26.67
N VAL A 74 -10.83 -1.15 -25.84
CA VAL A 74 -12.20 -1.44 -26.31
C VAL A 74 -12.81 -0.29 -27.12
N ALA A 75 -12.33 0.94 -26.92
CA ALA A 75 -12.78 2.11 -27.67
C ALA A 75 -12.12 2.28 -29.05
N GLN A 76 -11.13 1.43 -29.39
CA GLN A 76 -10.48 1.37 -30.70
C GLN A 76 -11.07 0.26 -31.57
#